data_AF-A0A6V7M6B4-F1
#
_entry.id   AF-A0A6V7M6B4-F1
#
_cell.length_a   1.000
_cell.length_b   1.000
_cell.length_c   1.000
_cell.angle_alpha   90.00
_cell.angle_beta   90.00
_cell.angle_gamma   90.00
#
_symmetry.space_group_name_H-M   'P 1'
#
loop_
_entity.id
_entity.type
_entity.pdbx_description
1 polymer ?
#
loop_
_entity_poly.entity_id
_entity_poly.type
_entity_poly.pdbx_seq_one_letter_code
_entity_poly.pdbx_strand_id
1 'polypeptide(L)'
;EIEACSQLVASLTTFLHHLKTLHSWSEKGIDNRPSLFPSEEHSPQELLSQAGNIDQYCFYGRCLGFQFSDTIKNIFKTVLVAMATFSEIYFTNGTFFGRCYNSMKYFLDPEARSRRIVNVSQRADIHFCKSFWGVHDSKIIQLVPHMMLPSLAIAQVISIPPEDLSLPSTVNDSLVQIPIPSSHIGKKPIHVKLYSAKRRIGM
;
A
#
# COMPACT_ATOMS: atom_id res chain seq x y z
N GLU A 1 -23.12 7.44 2.72
CA GLU A 1 -22.13 7.30 1.63
C GLU A 1 -22.03 8.55 0.76
N ILE A 2 -23.15 9.14 0.35
CA ILE A 2 -23.19 10.37 -0.47
C ILE A 2 -22.40 11.53 0.15
N GLU A 3 -22.55 11.77 1.45
CA GLU A 3 -21.83 12.84 2.16
C GLU A 3 -20.30 12.65 2.14
N ALA A 4 -19.82 11.44 2.43
CA ALA A 4 -18.39 11.13 2.40
C ALA A 4 -17.81 11.25 0.98
N CYS A 5 -18.58 10.87 -0.05
CA CYS A 5 -18.18 11.06 -1.44
C CYS A 5 -18.13 12.55 -1.81
N SER A 6 -19.10 13.36 -1.36
CA SER A 6 -19.09 14.80 -1.57
C SER A 6 -17.86 15.47 -0.92
N GLN A 7 -17.53 15.10 0.32
CA GLN A 7 -16.32 15.57 1.01
C GLN A 7 -15.04 15.15 0.29
N LEU A 8 -14.98 13.92 -0.22
CA LEU A 8 -13.86 13.43 -1.02
C LEU A 8 -13.67 14.27 -2.29
N VAL A 9 -14.74 14.51 -3.04
CA VAL A 9 -14.69 15.29 -4.30
C VAL A 9 -14.28 16.74 -4.03
N ALA A 10 -14.81 17.35 -2.96
CA ALA A 10 -14.40 18.69 -2.54
C ALA A 10 -12.90 18.74 -2.22
N SER A 11 -12.41 17.79 -1.41
CA SER A 11 -10.99 17.70 -1.02
C SER A 11 -10.08 17.43 -2.22
N LEU A 12 -10.51 16.60 -3.16
CA LEU A 12 -9.79 16.36 -4.42
C LEU A 12 -9.75 17.61 -5.29
N THR A 13 -10.82 18.39 -5.34
CA THR A 13 -10.86 19.64 -6.10
C THR A 13 -9.85 20.65 -5.54
N THR A 14 -9.81 20.79 -4.22
CA THR A 14 -8.80 21.62 -3.53
C THR A 14 -7.38 21.12 -3.80
N PHE A 15 -7.16 19.80 -3.73
CA PHE A 15 -5.86 19.20 -4.05
C PHE A 15 -5.42 19.47 -5.49
N LEU A 16 -6.32 19.28 -6.47
CA LEU A 16 -6.05 19.57 -7.88
C LEU A 16 -5.79 21.06 -8.12
N HIS A 17 -6.46 21.94 -7.37
CA HIS A 17 -6.19 23.36 -7.42
C HIS A 17 -4.77 23.68 -6.97
N HIS A 18 -4.32 23.13 -5.83
CA HIS A 18 -2.93 23.30 -5.39
C HIS A 18 -1.90 22.71 -6.36
N LEU A 19 -2.20 21.57 -6.99
CA LEU A 19 -1.33 21.02 -8.03
C LEU A 19 -1.24 21.94 -9.26
N LYS A 20 -2.35 22.57 -9.66
CA LYS A 20 -2.36 23.57 -10.73
C LYS A 20 -1.53 24.80 -10.37
N THR A 21 -1.64 25.27 -9.12
CA THR A 21 -0.82 26.36 -8.59
C THR A 21 0.67 26.00 -8.62
N LEU A 22 1.04 24.81 -8.11
CA LEU A 22 2.42 24.33 -8.15
C LEU A 22 2.96 24.23 -9.59
N HIS A 23 2.14 23.73 -10.52
CA HIS A 23 2.50 23.68 -11.94
C HIS A 23 2.66 25.08 -12.55
N SER A 24 1.86 26.07 -12.13
CA SER A 24 2.01 27.45 -12.60
C SER A 24 3.27 28.13 -12.06
N TRP A 25 3.75 27.71 -10.89
CA TRP A 25 4.97 28.23 -10.26
C TRP A 25 6.24 27.53 -10.76
N SER A 26 6.10 26.46 -11.55
CA SER A 26 7.22 25.71 -12.10
C SER A 26 7.82 26.43 -13.31
N GLU A 27 9.09 26.80 -13.21
CA GLU A 27 9.89 27.24 -14.36
C GLU A 27 10.25 26.09 -15.30
N LYS A 28 10.52 26.41 -16.57
CA LYS A 28 11.07 25.42 -17.51
C LYS A 28 12.56 25.25 -17.24
N GLY A 29 12.96 24.05 -16.85
CA GLY A 29 14.36 23.68 -16.71
C GLY A 29 15.08 23.60 -18.06
N ILE A 30 16.38 23.28 -17.98
CA ILE A 30 17.30 23.20 -19.13
C ILE A 30 16.79 22.24 -20.22
N ASP A 31 16.09 21.17 -19.83
CA ASP A 31 15.49 20.18 -20.73
C ASP A 31 14.13 20.61 -21.32
N ASN A 32 13.74 21.89 -21.14
CA ASN A 32 12.43 22.43 -21.49
C ASN A 32 11.25 21.75 -20.76
N ARG A 33 11.55 20.99 -19.70
CA ARG A 33 10.59 20.33 -18.81
C ARG A 33 10.31 21.20 -17.59
N PRO A 34 9.07 21.22 -17.08
CA PRO A 34 8.75 21.92 -15.84
C PRO A 34 9.61 21.39 -14.68
N SER A 35 10.26 22.31 -13.97
CA SER A 35 11.01 22.05 -12.75
C SER A 35 10.06 21.59 -11.64
N LEU A 36 10.52 20.67 -10.79
CA LEU A 36 9.75 20.23 -9.62
C LEU A 36 9.74 21.29 -8.50
N PHE A 37 10.58 22.32 -8.60
CA PHE A 37 10.72 23.38 -7.63
C PHE A 37 10.08 24.68 -8.14
N PRO A 38 9.40 25.44 -7.26
CA PRO A 38 8.85 26.74 -7.62
C PRO A 38 9.97 27.75 -7.92
N SER A 39 9.66 28.76 -8.73
CA SER A 39 10.50 29.96 -8.93
C SER A 39 10.84 30.65 -7.60
N GLU A 40 11.96 31.38 -7.55
CA GLU A 40 12.42 32.09 -6.35
C GLU A 40 11.39 33.09 -5.78
N GLU A 41 10.41 33.52 -6.58
CA GLU A 41 9.31 34.41 -6.17
C GLU A 41 8.31 33.74 -5.21
N HIS A 42 8.23 32.41 -5.20
CA HIS A 42 7.24 31.66 -4.41
C HIS A 42 7.91 30.65 -3.47
N SER A 43 7.62 30.78 -2.17
CA SER A 43 8.16 29.85 -1.18
C SER A 43 7.36 28.53 -1.15
N PRO A 44 8.00 27.35 -1.09
CA PRO A 44 7.31 26.08 -0.86
C PRO A 44 6.43 26.08 0.42
N GLN A 45 6.81 26.87 1.42
CA GLN A 45 6.10 27.04 2.68
C GLN A 45 4.71 27.66 2.49
N GLU A 46 4.55 28.57 1.51
CA GLU A 46 3.26 29.17 1.18
C GLU A 46 2.27 28.10 0.73
N LEU A 47 2.68 27.22 -0.18
CA LEU A 47 1.85 26.11 -0.66
C LEU A 47 1.57 25.08 0.44
N LEU A 48 2.57 24.76 1.25
CA LEU A 48 2.42 23.84 2.39
C LEU A 48 1.46 24.40 3.46
N SER A 49 1.46 25.72 3.67
CA SER A 49 0.52 26.37 4.60
C SER A 49 -0.93 26.26 4.11
N GLN A 50 -1.14 26.33 2.79
CA GLN A 50 -2.45 26.18 2.17
C GLN A 50 -2.90 24.71 2.12
N ALA A 51 -1.97 23.75 2.02
CA ALA A 51 -2.27 22.33 2.03
C ALA A 51 -2.95 21.85 3.34
N GLY A 52 -2.79 22.60 4.43
CA GLY A 52 -3.52 22.38 5.69
C GLY A 52 -5.03 22.55 5.58
N ASN A 53 -5.53 23.24 4.55
CA ASN A 53 -6.96 23.45 4.32
C ASN A 53 -7.65 22.24 3.67
N ILE A 54 -6.90 21.22 3.25
CA ILE A 54 -7.46 20.00 2.70
C ILE A 54 -8.04 19.17 3.84
N ASP A 55 -9.33 18.83 3.75
CA ASP A 55 -9.94 17.91 4.68
C ASP A 55 -9.32 16.51 4.52
N GLN A 56 -8.49 16.13 5.49
CA GLN A 56 -7.79 14.84 5.48
C GLN A 56 -8.69 13.70 5.97
N TYR A 57 -9.79 13.99 6.67
CA TYR A 57 -10.61 12.98 7.33
C TYR A 57 -11.28 12.06 6.30
N CYS A 58 -11.68 12.59 5.14
CA CYS A 58 -12.31 11.80 4.09
C CYS A 58 -11.39 10.68 3.56
N PHE A 59 -10.07 10.90 3.50
CA PHE A 59 -9.10 9.94 2.95
C PHE A 59 -8.77 8.78 3.90
N TYR A 60 -8.99 8.95 5.21
CA TYR A 60 -8.73 7.91 6.22
C TYR A 60 -10.01 7.26 6.77
N GLY A 61 -11.17 7.80 6.39
CA GLY A 61 -12.50 7.38 6.80
C GLY A 61 -13.11 6.33 5.88
N ARG A 62 -14.31 6.61 5.38
CA ARG A 62 -15.07 5.71 4.50
C ARG A 62 -14.47 5.61 3.10
N CYS A 63 -13.90 6.69 2.58
CA CYS A 63 -13.28 6.74 1.25
C CYS A 63 -11.81 6.31 1.25
N LEU A 64 -11.40 5.49 2.23
CA LEU A 64 -10.03 5.01 2.36
C LEU A 64 -9.59 4.25 1.11
N GLY A 65 -8.47 4.70 0.53
CA GLY A 65 -7.85 4.04 -0.61
C GLY A 65 -8.75 3.99 -1.84
N PHE A 66 -9.60 5.01 -2.05
CA PHE A 66 -10.52 5.09 -3.19
C PHE A 66 -9.84 4.86 -4.56
N GLN A 67 -8.54 5.18 -4.66
CA GLN A 67 -7.71 5.01 -5.86
C GLN A 67 -7.19 3.58 -6.07
N PHE A 68 -7.35 2.68 -5.09
CA PHE A 68 -6.77 1.34 -5.11
C PHE A 68 -7.81 0.23 -5.31
N SER A 69 -7.35 -0.98 -5.59
CA SER A 69 -8.18 -2.19 -5.58
C SER A 69 -8.58 -2.57 -4.15
N ASP A 70 -9.66 -3.35 -4.02
CA ASP A 70 -10.21 -3.70 -2.71
C ASP A 70 -9.24 -4.50 -1.83
N THR A 71 -8.36 -5.32 -2.44
CA THR A 71 -7.30 -6.02 -1.71
C THR A 71 -6.34 -5.05 -1.02
N ILE A 72 -5.92 -4.00 -1.72
CA ILE A 72 -5.01 -2.99 -1.18
C ILE A 72 -5.75 -2.14 -0.13
N LYS A 73 -7.01 -1.78 -0.37
CA LYS A 73 -7.85 -1.08 0.62
C LYS A 73 -7.93 -1.86 1.94
N ASN A 74 -8.09 -3.17 1.88
CA ASN A 74 -8.15 -4.02 3.08
C ASN A 74 -6.83 -3.97 3.86
N ILE A 75 -5.69 -4.04 3.18
CA ILE A 75 -4.36 -3.91 3.82
C ILE A 75 -4.23 -2.54 4.49
N PHE A 76 -4.55 -1.45 3.78
CA PHE A 76 -4.52 -0.10 4.36
C PHE A 76 -5.45 0.03 5.56
N LYS A 77 -6.67 -0.51 5.48
CA LYS A 77 -7.62 -0.50 6.59
C LYS A 77 -7.02 -1.17 7.83
N THR A 78 -6.40 -2.34 7.66
CA THR A 78 -5.75 -3.06 8.77
C THR A 78 -4.60 -2.26 9.35
N VAL A 79 -3.71 -1.69 8.53
CA VAL A 79 -2.60 -0.86 8.99
C VAL A 79 -3.10 0.35 9.78
N LEU A 80 -4.14 1.04 9.28
CA LEU A 80 -4.70 2.20 9.97
C LEU A 80 -5.43 1.84 11.26
N VAL A 81 -6.16 0.72 11.30
CA VAL A 81 -6.78 0.23 12.56
C VAL A 81 -5.69 -0.12 13.58
N ALA A 82 -4.62 -0.80 13.15
CA ALA A 82 -3.49 -1.12 14.00
C ALA A 82 -2.81 0.14 14.53
N MET A 83 -2.58 1.14 13.67
CA MET A 83 -1.97 2.42 14.04
C MET A 83 -2.86 3.23 15.00
N ALA A 84 -4.16 3.32 14.74
CA ALA A 84 -5.10 4.00 15.63
C ALA A 84 -5.14 3.32 17.00
N THR A 85 -5.18 1.99 17.05
CA THR A 85 -5.13 1.21 18.30
C THR A 85 -3.80 1.41 19.04
N PHE A 86 -2.68 1.31 18.32
CA PHE A 86 -1.35 1.50 18.87
C PHE A 86 -1.18 2.90 19.45
N SER A 87 -1.70 3.93 18.78
CA SER A 87 -1.65 5.30 19.27
C SER A 87 -2.38 5.51 20.59
N GLU A 88 -3.49 4.83 20.85
CA GLU A 88 -4.15 4.94 22.17
C GLU A 88 -3.30 4.30 23.26
N ILE A 89 -2.66 3.18 22.97
CA ILE A 89 -1.80 2.50 23.95
C ILE A 89 -0.58 3.36 24.26
N TYR A 90 0.05 3.88 23.20
CA TYR A 90 1.27 4.67 23.29
C TYR A 90 1.07 5.98 24.05
N PHE A 91 -0.02 6.70 23.76
CA PHE A 91 -0.27 8.01 24.39
C PHE A 91 -1.06 7.94 25.71
N THR A 92 -1.84 6.90 25.94
CA THR A 92 -2.73 6.81 27.12
C THR A 92 -2.21 5.84 28.19
N ASN A 93 -1.01 5.25 28.04
CA ASN A 93 -0.45 4.25 28.96
C ASN A 93 -1.45 3.12 29.31
N GLY A 94 -2.26 2.72 28.34
CA GLY A 94 -3.37 1.78 28.54
C GLY A 94 -2.95 0.31 28.69
N THR A 95 -3.76 -0.47 29.40
CA THR A 95 -3.57 -1.92 29.58
C THR A 95 -3.87 -2.73 28.31
N PHE A 96 -3.39 -3.99 28.26
CA PHE A 96 -3.55 -4.89 27.12
C PHE A 96 -5.02 -5.16 26.73
N PHE A 97 -5.94 -5.11 27.69
CA PHE A 97 -7.38 -5.33 27.45
C PHE A 97 -8.06 -4.18 26.68
N GLY A 98 -7.61 -2.93 26.91
CA GLY A 98 -8.05 -1.78 26.12
C GLY A 98 -7.67 -1.88 24.64
N ARG A 99 -6.64 -2.68 24.29
CA ARG A 99 -6.17 -2.86 22.91
C ARG A 99 -7.21 -3.51 22.01
N CYS A 100 -7.85 -4.59 22.48
CA CYS A 100 -8.85 -5.31 21.69
C CYS A 100 -10.13 -4.47 21.51
N TYR A 101 -10.60 -3.82 22.58
CA TYR A 101 -11.80 -2.97 22.52
C TYR A 101 -11.61 -1.78 21.55
N ASN A 102 -10.48 -1.10 21.65
CA ASN A 102 -10.17 0.05 20.79
C ASN A 102 -9.97 -0.36 19.31
N SER A 103 -9.39 -1.53 19.05
CA SER A 103 -9.27 -2.05 17.67
C SER A 103 -10.64 -2.27 17.02
N MET A 104 -11.59 -2.84 17.76
CA MET A 104 -12.93 -3.07 17.26
C MET A 104 -13.68 -1.75 16.99
N LYS A 105 -13.51 -0.75 17.86
CA LYS A 105 -14.03 0.60 17.65
C LYS A 105 -13.55 1.20 16.32
N TYR A 106 -12.24 1.18 16.04
CA TYR A 106 -11.69 1.77 14.82
C TYR A 106 -11.94 0.95 13.55
N PHE A 107 -12.24 -0.33 13.70
CA PHE A 107 -12.66 -1.19 12.60
C PHE A 107 -14.10 -0.91 12.16
N LEU A 108 -15.01 -0.72 13.13
CA LEU A 108 -16.44 -0.50 12.92
C LEU A 108 -16.79 0.96 12.61
N ASP A 109 -16.13 1.92 13.27
CA ASP A 109 -16.34 3.35 13.06
C ASP A 109 -15.21 3.96 12.20
N PRO A 110 -15.42 4.11 10.88
CA PRO A 110 -14.44 4.72 9.99
C PRO A 110 -14.16 6.19 10.31
N GLU A 111 -15.11 6.93 10.89
CA GLU A 111 -14.92 8.36 11.19
C GLU A 111 -14.20 8.58 12.53
N ALA A 112 -14.40 7.70 13.50
CA ALA A 112 -13.52 7.67 14.68
C ALA A 112 -12.08 7.33 14.27
N ARG A 113 -11.90 6.38 13.34
CA ARG A 113 -10.57 6.04 12.82
C ARG A 113 -9.93 7.22 12.09
N SER A 114 -10.64 7.88 11.17
CA SER A 114 -10.10 9.02 10.43
C SER A 114 -9.63 10.13 11.37
N ARG A 115 -10.46 10.50 12.35
CA ARG A 115 -10.12 11.50 13.37
C ARG A 115 -8.88 11.15 14.15
N ARG A 116 -8.75 9.89 14.57
CA ARG A 116 -7.57 9.44 15.30
C ARG A 116 -6.32 9.48 14.42
N ILE A 117 -6.40 8.99 13.19
CA ILE A 117 -5.25 8.95 12.26
C ILE A 117 -4.78 10.36 11.90
N VAL A 118 -5.69 11.29 11.59
CA VAL A 118 -5.33 12.69 11.29
C VAL A 118 -4.68 13.37 12.50
N ASN A 119 -5.18 13.10 13.72
CA ASN A 119 -4.55 13.64 14.92
C ASN A 119 -3.14 13.04 15.14
N VAL A 120 -2.98 11.74 14.92
CA VAL A 120 -1.69 11.05 15.01
C VAL A 120 -0.72 11.56 13.94
N SER A 121 -1.13 11.74 12.69
CA SER A 121 -0.25 12.23 11.63
C SER A 121 0.26 13.66 11.88
N GLN A 122 -0.53 14.48 12.57
CA GLN A 122 -0.16 15.86 12.89
C GLN A 122 0.64 16.01 14.19
N ARG A 123 0.46 15.11 15.16
CA ARG A 123 1.02 15.26 16.52
C ARG A 123 2.03 14.20 16.93
N ALA A 124 2.09 13.07 16.23
CA ALA A 124 3.01 12.00 16.61
C ALA A 124 4.46 12.38 16.30
N ASP A 125 5.34 11.99 17.19
CA ASP A 125 6.77 12.19 17.04
C ASP A 125 7.44 11.03 16.28
N ILE A 126 8.72 11.21 15.97
CA ILE A 126 9.50 10.18 15.29
C ILE A 126 9.61 8.89 16.12
N HIS A 127 9.56 9.00 17.45
CA HIS A 127 9.63 7.87 18.36
C HIS A 127 8.38 7.00 18.30
N PHE A 128 7.19 7.61 18.17
CA PHE A 128 5.96 6.89 17.90
C PHE A 128 6.06 6.08 16.62
N CYS A 129 6.46 6.71 15.50
CA CYS A 129 6.60 6.03 14.21
C CYS A 129 7.59 4.86 14.29
N LYS A 130 8.75 5.08 14.92
CA LYS A 130 9.74 4.02 15.14
C LYS A 130 9.17 2.88 15.97
N SER A 131 8.46 3.20 17.04
CA SER A 131 7.88 2.19 17.94
C SER A 131 6.78 1.38 17.26
N PHE A 132 5.90 2.03 16.49
CA PHE A 132 4.83 1.37 15.73
C PHE A 132 5.39 0.41 14.68
N TRP A 133 6.33 0.87 13.86
CA TRP A 133 6.93 0.03 12.81
C TRP A 133 7.85 -1.05 13.38
N GLY A 134 8.48 -0.78 14.53
CA GLY A 134 9.24 -1.79 15.29
C GLY A 134 8.39 -2.92 15.86
N VAL A 135 7.05 -2.78 15.94
CA VAL A 135 6.18 -3.90 16.34
C VAL A 135 6.25 -5.05 15.33
N HIS A 136 6.56 -4.78 14.06
CA HIS A 136 6.75 -5.84 13.05
C HIS A 136 7.88 -6.80 13.43
N ASP A 137 8.94 -6.29 14.07
CA ASP A 137 10.08 -7.10 14.50
C ASP A 137 9.77 -7.90 15.78
N SER A 138 8.64 -7.60 16.44
CA SER A 138 8.13 -8.43 17.53
C SER A 138 7.46 -9.70 16.97
N LYS A 139 7.70 -10.82 17.64
CA LYS A 139 7.12 -12.14 17.27
C LYS A 139 5.59 -12.18 17.22
N ILE A 140 4.91 -11.11 17.66
CA ILE A 140 3.45 -10.98 17.70
C ILE A 140 2.85 -10.74 16.29
N ILE A 141 3.58 -10.10 15.36
CA ILE A 141 3.04 -9.72 14.04
C ILE A 141 3.21 -10.80 12.95
N GLN A 142 3.98 -11.86 13.20
CA GLN A 142 4.22 -12.93 12.21
C GLN A 142 2.93 -13.65 11.74
N LEU A 143 1.85 -13.58 12.54
CA LEU A 143 0.55 -14.18 12.22
C LEU A 143 -0.37 -13.27 11.38
N VAL A 144 -0.14 -11.95 11.39
CA VAL A 144 -1.01 -10.97 10.70
C VAL A 144 -1.05 -11.17 9.18
N PRO A 145 0.09 -11.45 8.49
CA PRO A 145 0.07 -11.78 7.07
C PRO A 145 -0.77 -13.02 6.76
N HIS A 146 -0.77 -14.05 7.61
CA HIS A 146 -1.52 -15.29 7.39
C HIS A 146 -3.05 -15.11 7.55
N MET A 147 -3.50 -14.15 8.36
CA MET A 147 -4.93 -13.87 8.52
C MET A 147 -5.48 -12.94 7.42
N MET A 148 -4.64 -12.09 6.84
CA MET A 148 -5.08 -10.97 5.98
C MET A 148 -4.75 -11.16 4.51
N LEU A 149 -3.66 -11.87 4.20
CA LEU A 149 -3.28 -12.17 2.82
C LEU A 149 -3.93 -13.48 2.37
N PRO A 150 -4.27 -13.61 1.08
CA PRO A 150 -4.69 -14.88 0.54
C PRO A 150 -3.62 -15.94 0.82
N SER A 151 -4.02 -17.01 1.50
CA SER A 151 -3.12 -18.13 1.80
C SER A 151 -2.63 -18.76 0.50
N LEU A 152 -1.32 -18.88 0.37
CA LEU A 152 -0.70 -19.62 -0.72
C LEU A 152 -0.80 -21.11 -0.37
N ALA A 153 -1.72 -21.81 -1.04
CA ALA A 153 -1.83 -23.27 -0.92
C ALA A 153 -0.52 -23.98 -1.31
N ILE A 154 0.29 -23.36 -2.18
CA ILE A 154 1.58 -23.89 -2.63
C ILE A 154 2.62 -22.77 -2.57
N ALA A 155 3.73 -23.05 -1.86
CA ALA A 155 4.93 -22.20 -1.79
C ALA A 155 6.17 -23.12 -1.71
N GLN A 156 6.43 -23.89 -2.77
CA GLN A 156 7.49 -24.91 -2.79
C GLN A 156 8.54 -24.62 -3.85
N VAL A 157 9.77 -25.10 -3.63
CA VAL A 157 10.82 -25.07 -4.65
C VAL A 157 10.66 -26.31 -5.51
N ILE A 158 10.49 -26.12 -6.82
CA ILE A 158 10.46 -27.20 -7.81
C ILE A 158 11.73 -27.15 -8.66
N SER A 159 12.17 -28.31 -9.14
CA SER A 159 13.31 -28.43 -10.04
C SER A 159 12.78 -28.76 -11.43
N ILE A 160 12.99 -27.85 -12.38
CA ILE A 160 12.64 -28.06 -13.78
C ILE A 160 13.82 -28.77 -14.46
N PRO A 161 13.65 -29.99 -14.99
CA PRO A 161 14.72 -30.71 -15.68
C PRO A 161 15.08 -30.00 -17.00
N PRO A 162 16.34 -30.10 -17.46
CA PRO A 162 16.78 -29.50 -18.72
C PRO A 162 16.36 -30.40 -19.91
N GLU A 163 15.05 -30.45 -20.19
CA GLU A 163 14.44 -31.20 -21.29
C GLU A 163 13.78 -30.25 -22.29
N ASP A 164 13.74 -30.65 -23.57
CA ASP A 164 13.08 -29.87 -24.62
C ASP A 164 11.55 -29.95 -24.43
N LEU A 165 10.86 -28.81 -24.55
CA LEU A 165 9.43 -28.72 -24.30
C LEU A 165 8.66 -28.56 -25.61
N SER A 166 7.80 -29.52 -25.94
CA SER A 166 6.88 -29.44 -27.07
C SER A 166 5.48 -29.02 -26.60
N LEU A 167 5.02 -27.83 -26.98
CA LEU A 167 3.69 -27.31 -26.64
C LEU A 167 2.79 -27.23 -27.89
N PRO A 168 1.49 -27.55 -27.79
CA PRO A 168 0.56 -27.32 -28.88
C PRO A 168 0.31 -25.82 -29.07
N SER A 169 0.39 -25.35 -30.31
CA SER A 169 0.08 -23.96 -30.69
C SER A 169 -1.43 -23.73 -30.61
N THR A 170 -1.84 -22.65 -29.94
CA THR A 170 -3.26 -22.24 -29.84
C THR A 170 -3.84 -21.73 -31.15
N VAL A 171 -2.99 -21.42 -32.14
CA VAL A 171 -3.40 -20.77 -33.39
C VAL A 171 -3.49 -21.77 -34.56
N ASN A 172 -2.59 -22.76 -34.63
CA ASN A 172 -2.39 -23.54 -35.86
C ASN A 172 -2.24 -25.06 -35.67
N ASP A 173 -2.65 -25.64 -34.53
CA ASP A 173 -2.56 -27.08 -34.23
C ASP A 173 -1.16 -27.70 -34.46
N SER A 174 -0.13 -26.85 -34.54
CA SER A 174 1.25 -27.20 -34.76
C SER A 174 2.01 -27.27 -33.43
N LEU A 175 2.99 -28.17 -33.33
CA LEU A 175 3.82 -28.28 -32.14
C LEU A 175 4.91 -27.20 -32.15
N VAL A 176 4.92 -26.35 -31.13
CA VAL A 176 6.00 -25.39 -30.86
C VAL A 176 7.06 -26.08 -30.01
N GLN A 177 8.28 -26.13 -30.53
CA GLN A 177 9.44 -26.68 -29.82
C GLN A 177 10.19 -25.55 -29.10
N ILE A 178 10.28 -25.64 -27.78
CA ILE A 178 11.05 -24.73 -26.94
C ILE A 178 12.34 -25.47 -26.56
N PRO A 179 13.49 -25.08 -27.12
CA PRO A 179 14.77 -25.74 -26.85
C PRO A 179 15.26 -25.41 -25.44
N ILE A 180 16.05 -26.31 -24.87
CA ILE A 180 16.72 -26.08 -23.58
C ILE A 180 17.56 -24.79 -23.62
N PRO A 181 17.41 -23.88 -22.65
CA PRO A 181 18.23 -22.67 -22.57
C PRO A 181 19.72 -23.00 -22.52
N SER A 182 20.51 -22.48 -23.45
CA SER A 182 21.96 -22.63 -23.46
C SER A 182 22.62 -21.45 -22.73
N SER A 183 23.53 -21.76 -21.82
CA SER A 183 24.38 -20.79 -21.13
C SER A 183 25.80 -21.34 -21.03
N HIS A 184 26.77 -20.48 -20.70
CA HIS A 184 28.19 -20.81 -20.52
C HIS A 184 28.44 -21.88 -19.43
N ILE A 185 27.43 -22.21 -18.60
CA ILE A 185 27.49 -23.18 -17.50
C ILE A 185 26.97 -24.57 -17.92
N GLY A 186 26.54 -24.74 -19.18
CA GLY A 186 25.97 -25.98 -19.70
C GLY A 186 24.48 -26.17 -19.36
N LYS A 187 23.90 -27.31 -19.76
CA LYS A 187 22.50 -27.65 -19.51
C LYS A 187 22.34 -28.14 -18.06
N LYS A 188 21.70 -27.34 -17.20
CA LYS A 188 21.47 -27.68 -15.78
C LYS A 188 19.99 -27.51 -15.41
N PRO A 189 19.48 -28.27 -14.42
CA PRO A 189 18.14 -28.06 -13.87
C PRO A 189 17.97 -26.65 -13.31
N ILE A 190 16.77 -26.10 -13.47
CA ILE A 190 16.42 -24.77 -12.96
C ILE A 190 15.55 -24.94 -11.72
N HIS A 191 16.05 -24.46 -10.58
CA HIS A 191 15.28 -24.40 -9.35
C HIS A 191 14.42 -23.14 -9.35
N VAL A 192 13.10 -23.30 -9.33
CA VAL A 192 12.15 -22.18 -9.27
C VAL A 192 11.25 -22.32 -8.05
N LYS A 193 10.78 -21.19 -7.52
CA LYS A 193 9.83 -21.19 -6.41
C LYS A 193 8.42 -21.02 -6.95
N LEU A 194 7.62 -22.07 -6.78
CA LEU A 194 6.24 -22.14 -7.24
C LEU A 194 5.31 -21.58 -6.16
N TYR A 195 4.62 -20.50 -6.52
CA TYR A 195 3.59 -19.88 -5.69
C TYR A 195 2.22 -20.09 -6.34
N SER A 196 1.26 -20.66 -5.61
CA SER A 196 -0.12 -20.75 -6.08
C SER A 196 -1.13 -20.67 -4.94
N ALA A 197 -2.22 -19.94 -5.19
CA ALA A 197 -3.35 -19.84 -4.28
C ALA A 197 -4.24 -21.11 -4.29
N LYS A 198 -4.17 -21.92 -5.34
CA LYS A 198 -4.96 -23.16 -5.49
C LYS A 198 -4.08 -24.32 -5.94
N ARG A 199 -4.32 -25.51 -5.39
CA ARG A 199 -3.73 -26.73 -5.92
C ARG A 199 -4.47 -27.14 -7.18
N ARG A 200 -3.75 -27.33 -8.28
CA ARG A 200 -4.28 -27.85 -9.54
C ARG A 200 -3.69 -29.24 -9.79
N ILE A 201 -4.41 -30.05 -10.55
CA ILE A 201 -3.94 -31.38 -10.95
C ILE A 201 -2.71 -31.19 -11.83
N GLY A 202 -1.61 -31.87 -11.51
CA GLY A 202 -0.30 -31.72 -12.16
C GLY A 202 0.67 -30.76 -11.47
N MET A 203 0.30 -30.20 -10.29
CA MET A 203 1.18 -29.42 -9.41
C MET A 203 1.61 -30.18 -8.15
#